data_AF-A0A3A9EA76-F1
#
_entry.id   AF-A0A3A9EA76-F1
#
_cell.length_a   1.000
_cell.length_b   1.000
_cell.length_c   1.000
_cell.angle_alpha   90.00
_cell.angle_beta   90.00
_cell.angle_gamma   90.00
#
_symmetry.space_group_name_H-M   'P 1'
#
loop_
_entity.id
_entity.type
_entity.pdbx_description
1 polymer ?
#
loop_
_entity_poly.entity_id
_entity_poly.type
_entity_poly.pdbx_seq_one_letter_code
_entity_poly.pdbx_strand_id
1 'polypeptide(L)'
;MMNKKTDADVSKFIISGTMTVMEALKRIDLNGHGVVFIYEDGKMTGVVSDGDIRRHILKNGNLNIEVKKIANAAPQFIRHGSNVNVQEYIRQNRITALPVL
;
A
#
# COMPACT_ATOMS: atom_id res chain seq x y z
N MET A 1 19.55 -25.77 14.15
CA MET A 1 19.15 -25.58 12.75
C MET A 1 18.26 -24.35 12.69
N MET A 2 18.71 -23.29 12.01
CA MET A 2 18.05 -21.98 12.00
C MET A 2 16.69 -22.03 11.28
N ASN A 3 15.68 -21.41 11.90
CA ASN A 3 14.34 -21.23 11.39
C ASN A 3 14.35 -20.55 10.01
N LYS A 4 13.65 -21.14 9.04
CA LYS A 4 13.27 -20.48 7.79
C LYS A 4 12.36 -19.28 8.13
N LYS A 5 12.92 -18.07 8.14
CA LYS A 5 12.10 -16.87 7.91
C LYS A 5 11.63 -16.95 6.46
N THR A 6 10.32 -17.06 6.25
CA THR A 6 9.71 -16.80 4.96
C THR A 6 10.00 -15.34 4.60
N ASP A 7 10.93 -15.10 3.69
CA ASP A 7 11.09 -13.79 3.06
C ASP A 7 9.84 -13.53 2.23
N ALA A 8 8.87 -12.82 2.81
CA ALA A 8 7.75 -12.30 2.06
C ALA A 8 8.30 -11.36 0.98
N ASP A 9 7.97 -11.62 -0.27
CA ASP A 9 8.41 -10.81 -1.40
C ASP A 9 7.73 -9.44 -1.37
N VAL A 10 8.38 -8.49 -0.69
CA VAL A 10 7.91 -7.10 -0.52
C VAL A 10 7.74 -6.40 -1.86
N SER A 11 8.43 -6.84 -2.92
CA SER A 11 8.32 -6.23 -4.24
C SER A 11 6.89 -6.28 -4.78
N LYS A 12 6.05 -7.22 -4.32
CA LYS A 12 4.63 -7.35 -4.69
C LYS A 12 3.74 -6.23 -4.17
N PHE A 13 4.22 -5.50 -3.17
CA PHE A 13 3.50 -4.39 -2.55
C PHE A 13 4.00 -3.03 -3.03
N ILE A 14 5.07 -2.98 -3.84
CA ILE A 14 5.70 -1.72 -4.25
C ILE A 14 5.37 -1.43 -5.72
N ILE A 15 4.96 -0.20 -6.00
CA ILE A 15 4.70 0.33 -7.35
C ILE A 15 5.28 1.73 -7.54
N SER A 16 5.45 2.15 -8.79
CA SER A 16 5.72 3.56 -9.15
C SER A 16 4.42 4.37 -9.15
N GLY A 17 4.47 5.64 -8.75
CA GLY A 17 3.32 6.53 -8.76
C GLY A 17 2.86 6.91 -10.17
N THR A 18 3.71 6.70 -11.17
CA THR A 18 3.40 6.90 -12.60
C THR A 18 2.65 5.73 -13.25
N MET A 19 2.58 4.57 -12.60
CA MET A 19 1.74 3.46 -13.07
C MET A 19 0.27 3.90 -13.11
N THR A 20 -0.49 3.33 -14.03
CA THR A 20 -1.92 3.59 -14.13
C THR A 20 -2.69 3.01 -12.95
N VAL A 21 -3.88 3.55 -12.68
CA VAL A 21 -4.81 2.96 -11.69
C VAL A 21 -5.12 1.50 -12.04
N MET A 22 -5.27 1.18 -13.33
CA MET A 22 -5.48 -0.20 -13.79
C MET A 22 -4.32 -1.14 -13.43
N GLU A 23 -3.08 -0.70 -13.61
CA GLU A 23 -1.91 -1.52 -13.27
C GLU A 23 -1.75 -1.68 -11.75
N ALA A 24 -2.05 -0.63 -10.98
CA ALA A 24 -2.10 -0.72 -9.52
C ALA A 24 -3.16 -1.73 -9.05
N LEU A 25 -4.34 -1.72 -9.67
CA LEU A 25 -5.41 -2.69 -9.39
C LEU A 25 -4.94 -4.13 -9.67
N LYS A 26 -4.29 -4.37 -10.81
CA LYS A 26 -3.70 -5.69 -11.12
C LYS A 26 -2.66 -6.11 -10.08
N ARG A 27 -1.85 -5.17 -9.57
CA ARG A 27 -0.86 -5.47 -8.53
C ARG A 27 -1.50 -5.85 -7.21
N ILE A 28 -2.59 -5.17 -6.84
CA ILE A 28 -3.40 -5.50 -5.66
C ILE A 28 -3.98 -6.91 -5.79
N ASP A 29 -4.58 -7.24 -6.93
CA ASP A 29 -5.12 -8.58 -7.22
C ASP A 29 -4.04 -9.65 -7.09
N LEU A 30 -2.86 -9.42 -7.69
CA LEU A 30 -1.72 -10.35 -7.64
C LEU A 30 -1.15 -10.54 -6.24
N ASN A 31 -1.18 -9.51 -5.38
CA ASN A 31 -0.64 -9.63 -4.03
C ASN A 31 -1.65 -10.21 -3.03
N GLY A 32 -2.96 -10.13 -3.31
CA GLY A 32 -4.01 -10.72 -2.48
C GLY A 32 -4.27 -10.02 -1.14
N HIS A 33 -3.77 -8.79 -0.96
CA HIS A 33 -3.84 -8.04 0.30
C HIS A 33 -4.60 -6.71 0.21
N GLY A 34 -5.13 -6.36 -0.96
CA GLY A 34 -6.00 -5.18 -1.11
C GLY A 34 -5.27 -3.83 -1.06
N VAL A 35 -3.92 -3.83 -1.09
CA VAL A 35 -3.11 -2.61 -0.90
C VAL A 35 -1.75 -2.69 -1.62
N VAL A 36 -1.27 -1.55 -2.08
CA VAL A 36 0.09 -1.32 -2.59
C VAL A 36 0.61 0.05 -2.11
N PHE A 37 1.92 0.18 -2.03
CA PHE A 37 2.64 1.36 -1.60
C PHE A 37 3.41 1.95 -2.77
N ILE A 38 3.34 3.26 -2.91
CA ILE A 38 4.12 4.02 -3.88
C ILE A 38 5.49 4.28 -3.27
N TYR A 39 6.55 3.89 -3.98
CA TYR A 39 7.92 4.08 -3.55
C TYR A 39 8.72 4.80 -4.65
N GLU A 40 9.21 5.99 -4.33
CA GLU A 40 9.91 6.87 -5.26
C GLU A 40 11.09 7.50 -4.51
N ASP A 41 12.24 7.67 -5.18
CA ASP A 41 13.44 8.31 -4.62
C ASP A 41 13.88 7.77 -3.23
N GLY A 42 13.75 6.47 -3.02
CA GLY A 42 14.17 5.83 -1.77
C GLY A 42 13.22 6.04 -0.58
N LYS A 43 11.99 6.51 -0.81
CA LYS A 43 10.98 6.71 0.25
C LYS A 43 9.59 6.28 -0.20
N MET A 44 8.75 5.93 0.77
CA MET A 44 7.33 5.68 0.55
C MET A 44 6.59 7.01 0.40
N THR A 45 6.05 7.28 -0.79
CA THR A 45 5.38 8.56 -1.13
C THR A 45 3.86 8.45 -1.16
N GLY A 46 3.30 7.24 -1.05
CA GLY A 46 1.86 7.06 -0.99
C GLY A 46 1.44 5.62 -0.74
N VAL A 47 0.14 5.43 -0.52
CA VAL A 47 -0.53 4.13 -0.41
C VAL A 47 -1.83 4.16 -1.19
N VAL A 48 -2.15 3.04 -1.83
CA VAL A 48 -3.37 2.85 -2.60
C VAL A 48 -3.99 1.53 -2.20
N SER A 49 -5.26 1.56 -1.85
CA SER A 49 -6.05 0.37 -1.51
C SER A 49 -7.20 0.14 -2.48
N ASP A 50 -7.82 -1.03 -2.43
CA ASP A 50 -9.11 -1.28 -3.10
C ASP A 50 -10.16 -0.24 -2.75
N GLY A 51 -10.11 0.30 -1.53
CA GLY A 51 -11.00 1.36 -1.09
C GLY A 51 -10.81 2.67 -1.87
N ASP A 52 -9.57 3.02 -2.22
CA ASP A 52 -9.26 4.19 -3.07
C ASP A 52 -9.71 3.93 -4.51
N ILE A 53 -9.35 2.78 -5.08
CA ILE A 53 -9.68 2.41 -6.46
C ILE A 53 -11.20 2.30 -6.65
N ARG A 54 -11.90 1.61 -5.75
CA ARG A 54 -13.36 1.51 -5.76
C ARG A 54 -14.01 2.89 -5.67
N ARG A 55 -13.54 3.77 -4.77
CA ARG A 55 -14.07 5.15 -4.67
C ARG A 55 -13.81 5.97 -5.94
N HIS A 56 -12.69 5.76 -6.62
CA HIS A 56 -12.37 6.40 -7.90
C HIS A 56 -13.31 5.91 -9.01
N ILE A 57 -13.52 4.60 -9.13
CA ILE A 57 -14.43 3.98 -10.11
C ILE A 57 -15.87 4.49 -9.92
N LEU A 58 -16.37 4.51 -8.67
CA LEU A 58 -17.72 4.98 -8.36
C LEU A 58 -17.94 6.46 -8.70
N LYS A 59 -16.88 7.24 -8.88
CA LYS A 59 -16.91 8.64 -9.33
C LYS A 59 -16.73 8.78 -10.85
N ASN A 60 -16.87 7.69 -11.62
CA ASN A 60 -16.58 7.63 -13.06
C ASN A 60 -15.13 8.04 -13.40
N GLY A 61 -14.20 7.73 -12.50
CA GLY A 61 -12.79 8.04 -12.67
C GLY A 61 -12.12 7.26 -13.81
N ASN A 62 -11.22 7.90 -14.53
CA ASN A 62 -10.43 7.27 -15.60
C ASN A 62 -9.36 6.33 -14.99
N LEU A 63 -9.29 5.09 -15.47
CA LEU A 63 -8.34 4.08 -14.99
C LEU A 63 -6.94 4.15 -15.61
N ASN A 64 -6.78 4.94 -16.68
CA ASN A 64 -5.52 5.11 -17.40
C ASN A 64 -4.69 6.30 -16.87
N ILE A 65 -5.15 6.98 -15.81
CA ILE A 65 -4.37 8.05 -15.17
C ILE A 65 -3.35 7.46 -14.20
N GLU A 66 -2.29 8.22 -13.93
CA GLU A 66 -1.30 7.90 -12.90
C GLU A 66 -1.94 7.68 -11.52
N VAL A 67 -1.58 6.59 -10.85
CA VAL A 67 -2.16 6.15 -9.58
C VAL A 67 -1.87 7.12 -8.44
N LYS A 68 -0.74 7.85 -8.48
CA LYS A 68 -0.42 8.88 -7.47
C LYS A 68 -1.49 9.96 -7.37
N LYS A 69 -2.31 10.17 -8.41
CA LYS A 69 -3.42 11.15 -8.40
C LYS A 69 -4.60 10.72 -7.53
N ILE A 70 -4.71 9.44 -7.18
CA ILE A 70 -5.77 8.89 -6.35
C ILE A 70 -5.25 8.30 -5.03
N ALA A 71 -3.93 8.24 -4.88
CA ALA A 71 -3.28 7.66 -3.72
C ALA A 71 -3.46 8.53 -2.48
N ASN A 72 -3.50 7.88 -1.31
CA ASN A 72 -3.27 8.58 -0.06
C ASN A 72 -1.77 8.90 0.07
N ALA A 73 -1.41 10.18 -0.01
CA ALA A 73 -0.03 10.67 0.06
C ALA A 73 0.60 10.61 1.46
N ALA A 74 -0.17 10.30 2.50
CA ALA A 74 0.31 10.19 3.88
C ALA A 74 0.05 8.77 4.43
N PRO A 75 0.79 7.75 3.96
CA PRO A 75 0.71 6.42 4.56
C PRO A 75 1.15 6.48 6.02
N GLN A 76 0.38 5.86 6.90
CA GLN A 76 0.81 5.64 8.27
C GLN A 76 1.87 4.52 8.28
N PHE A 77 2.93 4.69 9.07
CA PHE A 77 4.00 3.71 9.22
C PHE A 77 4.55 3.75 10.65
N ILE A 78 5.25 2.68 11.04
CA ILE A 78 6.02 2.62 12.29
C ILE A 78 7.49 2.31 12.01
N ARG A 79 8.36 2.54 12.98
CA ARG A 79 9.80 2.22 12.87
C ARG A 79 10.11 0.91 13.57
N HIS A 80 11.09 0.18 13.08
CA HIS A 80 11.60 -0.99 13.78
C HIS A 80 11.96 -0.64 15.24
N GLY A 81 11.47 -1.43 16.19
CA GLY A 81 11.68 -1.19 17.63
C GLY A 81 10.73 -0.17 18.27
N SER A 82 9.73 0.34 17.55
CA SER A 82 8.69 1.19 18.14
C SER A 82 7.89 0.44 19.21
N ASN A 83 7.76 1.03 20.41
CA ASN A 83 6.96 0.49 21.50
C ASN A 83 5.47 0.86 21.32
N VAL A 84 4.89 0.40 20.21
CA VAL A 84 3.49 0.63 19.85
C VAL A 84 2.76 -0.71 19.86
N ASN A 85 1.57 -0.75 20.45
CA ASN A 85 0.68 -1.87 20.27
C ASN A 85 0.12 -1.82 18.83
N VAL A 86 0.75 -2.57 17.92
CA VAL A 86 0.43 -2.57 16.48
C VAL A 86 -1.04 -2.90 16.21
N GLN A 87 -1.60 -3.87 16.95
CA GLN A 87 -3.00 -4.27 16.78
C GLN A 87 -3.95 -3.13 17.13
N GLU A 88 -3.66 -2.43 18.23
CA GLU A 88 -4.49 -1.31 18.65
C GLU A 88 -4.34 -0.11 17.71
N TYR A 89 -3.11 0.17 17.26
CA TYR A 89 -2.84 1.23 16.28
C TYR A 89 -3.63 1.04 14.99
N ILE A 90 -3.61 -0.19 14.43
CA ILE A 90 -4.35 -0.55 13.22
C ILE A 90 -5.86 -0.33 13.43
N ARG A 91 -6.39 -0.78 14.57
CA ARG A 91 -7.82 -0.70 14.91
C ARG A 91 -8.28 0.76 15.04
N GLN A 92 -7.53 1.58 15.79
CA GLN A 92 -7.87 2.97 16.05
C GLN A 92 -7.81 3.82 14.78
N ASN A 93 -6.83 3.57 13.91
CA ASN A 93 -6.66 4.30 12.67
C ASN A 93 -7.49 3.76 11.50
N ARG A 94 -8.22 2.65 11.69
CA ARG A 94 -9.04 1.99 10.65
C ARG A 94 -8.26 1.69 9.38
N ILE A 95 -7.01 1.29 9.53
CA ILE A 95 -6.13 0.85 8.44
C ILE A 95 -6.11 -0.68 8.40
N THR A 96 -5.78 -1.25 7.24
CA THR A 96 -5.69 -2.70 7.04
C THR A 96 -4.25 -3.19 6.86
N ALA A 97 -3.31 -2.27 6.65
CA ALA A 97 -1.89 -2.56 6.53
C ALA A 97 -1.08 -1.42 7.15
N LEU A 98 0.02 -1.77 7.82
CA LEU A 98 0.93 -0.84 8.49
C LEU A 98 2.38 -1.21 8.15
N PRO A 99 3.06 -0.44 7.27
CA PRO A 99 4.49 -0.60 7.00
C PRO A 99 5.36 -0.42 8.24
N VAL A 100 6.43 -1.20 8.31
CA VAL A 100 7.51 -1.06 9.30
C VAL A 100 8.79 -0.68 8.57
N LEU A 101 9.34 0.49 8.91
CA LEU A 101 10.58 1.05 8.33
C LEU A 101 11.79 0.81 9.23
#